data_AF-A0A9D8FUC3-F1
#
_entry.id   AF-A0A9D8FUC3-F1
#
_cell.length_a   1.000
_cell.length_b   1.000
_cell.length_c   1.000
_cell.angle_alpha   90.00
_cell.angle_beta   90.00
_cell.angle_gamma   90.00
#
_symmetry.space_group_name_H-M   'P 1'
#
loop_
_entity.id
_entity.type
_entity.pdbx_description
1 polymer ?
#
loop_
_entity_poly.entity_id
_entity_poly.type
_entity_poly.pdbx_seq_one_letter_code
_entity_poly.pdbx_strand_id
1 'polypeptide(L)'
;MSENSHRTIKLLLSSTAPDELRQGLDLAKKEIARVGTAEARPLFEMVSAIFYIDPYDHPELAPILDEAVSLIVGFGEWVIPMLIEKLDAGDLKAQWAVANALGRIGADAIKPLMLEYASTTDLTRRAFILYTLGKVKSPKILQAASLALDAAQSPDRELRDTATRALGKFVESIPPEDLSNELRAQFRERLHNNLSDPSASVRAKAIRSFGKLAKYGHLTAPERAQLQVVCQRALGTDEQTEWDRAFIVRKEAEEALRYV
;
A
#
# COMPACT_ATOMS: atom_id res chain seq x y z
N MET A 1 18.40 -29.05 0.98
CA MET A 1 17.78 -29.21 -0.38
C MET A 1 18.67 -30.08 -1.27
N SER A 2 18.13 -30.90 -2.19
CA SER A 2 18.97 -31.64 -3.15
C SER A 2 19.46 -30.69 -4.25
N GLU A 3 20.71 -30.82 -4.70
CA GLU A 3 21.29 -29.96 -5.74
C GLU A 3 20.50 -30.06 -7.06
N ASN A 4 19.92 -31.22 -7.34
CA ASN A 4 19.08 -31.45 -8.51
C ASN A 4 17.73 -30.70 -8.40
N SER A 5 17.04 -30.78 -7.26
CA SER A 5 15.78 -30.05 -7.03
C SER A 5 15.97 -28.54 -7.21
N HIS A 6 17.06 -28.00 -6.66
CA HIS A 6 17.40 -26.58 -6.76
C HIS A 6 17.60 -26.15 -8.21
N ARG A 7 18.37 -26.93 -8.98
CA ARG A 7 18.63 -26.66 -10.39
C ARG A 7 17.35 -26.71 -11.23
N THR A 8 16.48 -27.69 -10.99
CA THR A 8 15.20 -27.81 -11.70
C THR A 8 14.28 -26.63 -11.42
N ILE A 9 14.11 -26.24 -10.15
CA ILE A 9 13.28 -25.08 -9.78
C ILE A 9 13.83 -23.82 -10.43
N LYS A 10 15.15 -23.60 -10.38
CA LYS A 10 15.79 -22.45 -11.01
C LYS A 10 15.51 -22.37 -12.50
N LEU A 11 15.63 -23.50 -13.21
CA LEU A 11 15.42 -23.57 -14.65
C LEU A 11 13.98 -23.18 -15.00
N LEU A 12 13.00 -23.78 -14.31
CA LEU A 12 11.58 -23.52 -14.52
C LEU A 12 11.21 -22.06 -14.21
N LEU A 13 11.71 -21.52 -13.10
CA LEU A 13 11.43 -20.13 -12.70
C LEU A 13 12.17 -19.07 -13.53
N SER A 14 13.09 -19.47 -14.40
CA SER A 14 13.74 -18.58 -15.38
C SER A 14 13.01 -18.57 -16.74
N SER A 15 11.95 -19.34 -16.90
CA SER A 15 11.17 -19.43 -18.13
C SER A 15 10.25 -18.22 -18.31
N THR A 16 9.80 -18.01 -19.54
CA THR A 16 8.69 -17.10 -19.88
C THR A 16 7.38 -17.86 -20.12
N ALA A 17 7.40 -19.20 -20.13
CA ALA A 17 6.22 -20.02 -20.35
C ALA A 17 5.38 -20.12 -19.05
N PRO A 18 4.08 -19.81 -19.10
CA PRO A 18 3.21 -19.85 -17.92
C PRO A 18 3.20 -21.21 -17.20
N ASP A 19 3.14 -22.30 -17.95
CA ASP A 19 3.07 -23.66 -17.39
C ASP A 19 4.38 -24.06 -16.69
N GLU A 20 5.53 -23.67 -17.24
CA GLU A 20 6.84 -23.95 -16.64
C GLU A 20 7.03 -23.14 -15.35
N LEU A 21 6.66 -21.85 -15.36
CA LEU A 21 6.70 -21.00 -14.16
C LEU A 21 5.81 -21.56 -13.05
N ARG A 22 4.58 -21.98 -13.39
CA ARG A 22 3.64 -22.60 -12.46
C ARG A 22 4.20 -23.91 -11.88
N GLN A 23 4.78 -24.76 -12.73
CA GLN A 23 5.46 -25.98 -12.28
C GLN A 23 6.64 -25.66 -11.34
N GLY A 24 7.42 -24.62 -11.64
CA GLY A 24 8.51 -24.16 -10.79
C GLY A 24 8.04 -23.69 -9.42
N LEU A 25 6.95 -22.91 -9.37
CA LEU A 25 6.30 -22.48 -8.12
C LEU A 25 5.77 -23.66 -7.30
N ASP A 26 5.14 -24.64 -7.94
CA ASP A 26 4.64 -25.85 -7.27
C ASP A 26 5.77 -26.69 -6.67
N LEU A 27 6.89 -26.82 -7.39
CA LEU A 27 8.08 -27.51 -6.87
C LEU A 27 8.72 -26.73 -5.73
N ALA A 28 8.84 -25.41 -5.84
CA ALA A 28 9.33 -24.55 -4.76
C ALA A 28 8.48 -24.72 -3.49
N LYS A 29 7.14 -24.70 -3.63
CA LYS A 29 6.20 -24.94 -2.53
C LYS A 29 6.41 -26.29 -1.83
N LYS A 30 6.59 -27.36 -2.61
CA LYS A 30 6.86 -28.71 -2.06
C LYS A 30 8.21 -28.78 -1.34
N GLU A 31 9.25 -28.16 -1.88
CA GLU A 31 10.56 -28.13 -1.23
C GLU A 31 10.54 -27.30 0.06
N ILE A 32 9.87 -26.14 0.09
CA ILE A 32 9.68 -25.34 1.31
C ILE A 32 9.03 -26.18 2.42
N ALA A 33 7.98 -26.93 2.10
CA ALA A 33 7.30 -27.81 3.05
C ALA A 33 8.23 -28.94 3.58
N ARG A 34 9.23 -29.34 2.80
CA ARG A 34 10.17 -30.41 3.15
C ARG A 34 11.36 -29.94 3.99
N VAL A 35 11.99 -28.82 3.61
CA VAL A 35 13.21 -28.32 4.29
C VAL A 35 12.90 -27.38 5.46
N GLY A 36 11.65 -26.91 5.57
CA GLY A 36 11.27 -25.90 6.53
C GLY A 36 11.74 -24.50 6.12
N THR A 37 11.15 -23.47 6.74
CA THR A 37 11.38 -22.07 6.35
C THR A 37 12.82 -21.60 6.58
N ALA A 38 13.57 -22.19 7.53
CA ALA A 38 14.92 -21.77 7.89
C ALA A 38 15.97 -21.97 6.78
N GLU A 39 15.81 -22.96 5.90
CA GLU A 39 16.72 -23.20 4.77
C GLU A 39 16.19 -22.62 3.45
N ALA A 40 15.04 -21.94 3.47
CA ALA A 40 14.34 -21.58 2.24
C ALA A 40 14.83 -20.27 1.61
N ARG A 41 15.89 -19.62 2.12
CA ARG A 41 16.45 -18.39 1.51
C ARG A 41 16.74 -18.52 0.01
N PRO A 42 17.37 -19.60 -0.49
CA PRO A 42 17.57 -19.75 -1.92
C PRO A 42 16.26 -19.87 -2.70
N LEU A 43 15.22 -20.48 -2.12
CA LEU A 43 13.90 -20.58 -2.74
C LEU A 43 13.18 -19.22 -2.74
N PHE A 44 13.33 -18.44 -1.66
CA PHE A 44 12.83 -17.05 -1.60
C PHE A 44 13.42 -16.22 -2.74
N GLU A 45 14.75 -16.24 -2.94
CA GLU A 45 15.38 -15.46 -4.00
C GLU A 45 14.86 -15.87 -5.40
N MET A 46 14.73 -17.17 -5.65
CA MET A 46 14.20 -17.69 -6.91
C MET A 46 12.75 -17.25 -7.18
N VAL A 47 11.88 -17.36 -6.17
CA VAL A 47 10.48 -16.95 -6.31
C VAL A 47 10.38 -15.43 -6.44
N SER A 48 11.22 -14.67 -5.73
CA SER A 48 11.23 -13.20 -5.80
C SER A 48 11.64 -12.66 -7.18
N ALA A 49 12.37 -13.43 -7.98
CA ALA A 49 12.72 -13.04 -9.34
C ALA A 49 11.49 -12.85 -10.24
N ILE A 50 10.38 -13.54 -9.94
CA ILE A 50 9.11 -13.42 -10.67
C ILE A 50 8.51 -12.02 -10.50
N PHE A 51 8.86 -11.29 -9.43
CA PHE A 51 8.34 -9.93 -9.21
C PHE A 51 8.81 -8.93 -10.27
N TYR A 52 9.88 -9.26 -10.99
CA TYR A 52 10.45 -8.44 -12.05
C TYR A 52 9.78 -8.68 -13.42
N ILE A 53 8.79 -9.57 -13.49
CA ILE A 53 7.96 -9.74 -14.69
C ILE A 53 6.96 -8.59 -14.73
N ASP A 54 6.96 -7.82 -15.83
CA ASP A 54 5.97 -6.77 -16.05
C ASP A 54 4.64 -7.39 -16.52
N PRO A 55 3.56 -7.36 -15.71
CA PRO A 55 2.28 -7.92 -16.11
C PRO A 55 1.57 -7.08 -17.19
N TYR A 56 2.07 -5.90 -17.54
CA TYR A 56 1.55 -5.15 -18.69
C TYR A 56 2.09 -5.67 -20.02
N ASP A 57 3.35 -6.12 -20.03
CA ASP A 57 3.96 -6.78 -21.19
C ASP A 57 3.53 -8.25 -21.28
N HIS A 58 3.30 -8.87 -20.12
CA HIS A 58 2.88 -10.27 -19.97
C HIS A 58 1.61 -10.43 -19.13
N PRO A 59 0.44 -9.97 -19.63
CA PRO A 59 -0.82 -10.06 -18.88
C PRO A 59 -1.23 -11.50 -18.53
N GLU A 60 -0.83 -12.47 -19.35
CA GLU A 60 -1.01 -13.90 -19.09
C GLU A 60 -0.26 -14.40 -17.84
N LEU A 61 0.79 -13.69 -17.42
CA LEU A 61 1.60 -14.03 -16.24
C LEU A 61 1.11 -13.35 -14.96
N ALA A 62 0.11 -12.48 -15.02
CA ALA A 62 -0.46 -11.83 -13.83
C ALA A 62 -0.95 -12.83 -12.75
N PRO A 63 -1.61 -13.96 -13.08
CA PRO A 63 -1.96 -14.98 -12.09
C PRO A 63 -0.72 -15.63 -11.43
N ILE A 64 0.35 -15.85 -12.21
CA ILE A 64 1.59 -16.45 -11.73
C ILE A 64 2.32 -15.49 -10.78
N LEU A 65 2.29 -14.19 -11.08
CA LEU A 65 2.81 -13.17 -10.16
C LEU A 65 2.05 -13.19 -8.82
N ASP A 66 0.71 -13.31 -8.84
CA ASP A 66 -0.07 -13.42 -7.59
C ASP A 66 0.22 -14.73 -6.83
N GLU A 67 0.43 -15.84 -7.54
CA GLU A 67 0.85 -17.12 -6.94
C GLU A 67 2.24 -17.01 -6.31
N ALA A 68 3.18 -16.33 -6.98
CA ALA A 68 4.51 -16.06 -6.43
C ALA A 68 4.42 -15.20 -5.17
N VAL A 69 3.62 -14.11 -5.18
CA VAL A 69 3.36 -13.29 -3.99
C VAL A 69 2.74 -14.14 -2.88
N SER A 70 1.76 -14.99 -3.19
CA SER A 70 1.13 -15.90 -2.23
C SER A 70 2.13 -16.86 -1.62
N LEU A 71 3.04 -17.40 -2.44
CA LEU A 71 4.09 -18.29 -1.99
C LEU A 71 5.04 -17.56 -1.04
N ILE A 72 5.53 -16.36 -1.40
CA ILE A 72 6.37 -15.49 -0.56
C ILE A 72 5.71 -15.19 0.78
N VAL A 73 4.42 -14.86 0.80
CA VAL A 73 3.67 -14.64 2.06
C VAL A 73 3.67 -15.89 2.93
N GLY A 74 3.58 -17.08 2.32
CA GLY A 74 3.65 -18.37 3.00
C GLY A 74 5.01 -18.70 3.64
N PHE A 75 6.08 -17.96 3.33
CA PHE A 75 7.36 -18.10 4.04
C PHE A 75 7.29 -17.59 5.49
N GLY A 76 6.36 -16.68 5.80
CA GLY A 76 6.16 -16.12 7.14
C GLY A 76 7.07 -14.92 7.46
N GLU A 77 7.18 -14.57 8.74
CA GLU A 77 7.77 -13.29 9.18
C GLU A 77 9.25 -13.09 8.82
N TRP A 78 10.03 -14.17 8.73
CA TRP A 78 11.48 -14.05 8.53
C TRP A 78 11.87 -13.47 7.16
N VAL A 79 10.95 -13.44 6.17
CA VAL A 79 11.21 -12.79 4.87
C VAL A 79 11.00 -11.28 4.91
N ILE A 80 10.41 -10.73 5.98
CA ILE A 80 10.12 -9.29 6.09
C ILE A 80 11.38 -8.43 5.89
N PRO A 81 12.52 -8.68 6.57
CA PRO A 81 13.73 -7.86 6.37
C PRO A 81 14.22 -7.89 4.91
N MET A 82 14.21 -9.07 4.27
CA MET A 82 14.64 -9.21 2.88
C MET A 82 13.70 -8.51 1.89
N LEU A 83 12.39 -8.53 2.16
CA LEU A 83 11.42 -7.76 1.37
C LEU A 83 11.60 -6.26 1.56
N ILE A 84 11.90 -5.79 2.78
CA ILE A 84 12.20 -4.37 3.05
C ILE A 84 13.46 -3.90 2.30
N GLU A 85 14.49 -4.73 2.23
CA GLU A 85 15.69 -4.47 1.43
C GLU A 85 15.38 -4.35 -0.08
N LYS A 86 14.30 -4.98 -0.56
CA LYS A 86 13.88 -4.94 -1.97
C LYS A 86 12.85 -3.85 -2.28
N LEU A 87 12.49 -2.99 -1.32
CA LEU A 87 11.49 -1.91 -1.54
C LEU A 87 11.92 -0.86 -2.57
N ASP A 88 13.21 -0.73 -2.82
CA ASP A 88 13.83 0.15 -3.82
C ASP A 88 14.59 -0.64 -4.90
N ALA A 89 14.51 -1.97 -4.87
CA ALA A 89 15.16 -2.82 -5.86
C ALA A 89 14.30 -2.95 -7.12
N GLY A 90 14.94 -2.83 -8.28
CA GLY A 90 14.28 -3.01 -9.57
C GLY A 90 13.41 -1.85 -10.00
N ASP A 91 12.47 -2.15 -10.90
CA ASP A 91 11.51 -1.19 -11.39
C ASP A 91 10.29 -1.05 -10.47
N LEU A 92 9.44 -0.08 -10.77
CA LEU A 92 8.26 0.25 -9.97
C LEU A 92 7.27 -0.93 -9.81
N LYS A 93 7.25 -1.90 -10.74
CA LYS A 93 6.32 -3.03 -10.71
C LYS A 93 6.81 -4.09 -9.75
N ALA A 94 8.11 -4.38 -9.77
CA ALA A 94 8.76 -5.22 -8.77
C ALA A 94 8.56 -4.64 -7.37
N GLN A 95 8.78 -3.34 -7.20
CA GLN A 95 8.54 -2.66 -5.93
C GLN A 95 7.07 -2.81 -5.48
N TRP A 96 6.09 -2.67 -6.38
CA TRP A 96 4.67 -2.87 -6.05
C TRP A 96 4.35 -4.31 -5.65
N ALA A 97 4.97 -5.32 -6.27
CA ALA A 97 4.82 -6.72 -5.88
C ALA A 97 5.39 -6.97 -4.48
N VAL A 98 6.56 -6.40 -4.16
CA VAL A 98 7.14 -6.41 -2.80
C VAL A 98 6.19 -5.77 -1.78
N ALA A 99 5.67 -4.57 -2.08
CA ALA A 99 4.72 -3.88 -1.21
C ALA A 99 3.41 -4.69 -1.02
N ASN A 100 2.96 -5.39 -2.06
CA ASN A 100 1.81 -6.28 -1.99
C ASN A 100 2.09 -7.49 -1.08
N ALA A 101 3.26 -8.12 -1.21
CA ALA A 101 3.68 -9.22 -0.35
C ALA A 101 3.73 -8.79 1.12
N LEU A 102 4.38 -7.67 1.43
CA LEU A 102 4.44 -7.11 2.79
C LEU A 102 3.04 -6.74 3.33
N GLY A 103 2.18 -6.16 2.50
CA GLY A 103 0.80 -5.86 2.86
C GLY A 103 -0.02 -7.12 3.19
N ARG A 104 0.22 -8.22 2.48
CA ARG A 104 -0.43 -9.54 2.69
C ARG A 104 0.15 -10.31 3.88
N ILE A 105 1.44 -10.14 4.20
CA ILE A 105 2.01 -10.59 5.48
C ILE A 105 1.28 -9.92 6.65
N GLY A 106 0.92 -8.64 6.48
CA GLY A 106 -0.03 -7.98 7.35
C GLY A 106 0.63 -7.37 8.58
N ALA A 107 0.10 -7.68 9.77
CA ALA A 107 0.41 -6.93 10.98
C ALA A 107 1.90 -7.01 11.39
N ASP A 108 2.55 -8.13 11.09
CA ASP A 108 3.94 -8.38 11.49
C ASP A 108 4.93 -7.53 10.68
N ALA A 109 4.53 -7.05 9.50
CA ALA A 109 5.33 -6.13 8.69
C ALA A 109 5.35 -4.69 9.23
N ILE A 110 4.40 -4.30 10.10
CA ILE A 110 4.22 -2.90 10.55
C ILE A 110 5.46 -2.39 11.27
N LYS A 111 5.91 -3.08 12.33
CA LYS A 111 7.04 -2.62 13.15
C LYS A 111 8.35 -2.56 12.36
N PRO A 112 8.72 -3.59 11.56
CA PRO A 112 9.89 -3.49 10.68
C PRO A 112 9.83 -2.32 9.69
N LEU A 113 8.67 -2.07 9.07
CA LEU A 113 8.49 -0.92 8.17
C LEU A 113 8.63 0.43 8.89
N MET A 114 8.10 0.56 10.11
CA MET A 114 8.26 1.76 10.92
C MET A 114 9.72 2.02 11.31
N LEU A 115 10.47 0.96 11.66
CA LEU A 115 11.90 1.06 11.94
C LEU A 115 12.68 1.52 10.71
N GLU A 116 12.35 0.97 9.54
CA GLU A 116 12.98 1.39 8.28
C GLU A 116 12.65 2.85 7.92
N TYR A 117 11.41 3.29 8.16
CA TYR A 117 11.03 4.69 7.95
C TYR A 117 11.87 5.65 8.80
N ALA A 118 12.14 5.25 10.06
CA ALA A 118 12.92 6.05 11.00
C ALA A 118 14.43 6.03 10.68
N SER A 119 14.95 4.96 10.09
CA SER A 119 16.38 4.82 9.77
C SER A 119 16.79 5.60 8.51
N THR A 120 15.89 5.73 7.53
CA THR A 120 16.21 6.37 6.25
C THR A 120 15.90 7.86 6.22
N THR A 121 16.71 8.63 5.50
CA THR A 121 16.47 10.04 5.16
C THR A 121 15.97 10.24 3.74
N ASP A 122 15.94 9.19 2.92
CA ASP A 122 15.44 9.25 1.55
C ASP A 122 13.91 9.37 1.54
N LEU A 123 13.42 10.50 1.01
CA LEU A 123 12.00 10.83 0.96
C LEU A 123 11.22 9.90 0.01
N THR A 124 11.86 9.41 -1.05
CA THR A 124 11.26 8.43 -1.99
C THR A 124 11.04 7.11 -1.27
N ARG A 125 12.07 6.64 -0.55
CA ARG A 125 11.99 5.42 0.27
C ARG A 125 10.94 5.56 1.37
N ARG A 126 10.87 6.70 2.05
CA ARG A 126 9.81 7.01 3.04
C ARG A 126 8.41 6.98 2.43
N ALA A 127 8.23 7.57 1.25
CA ALA A 127 6.96 7.54 0.53
C ALA A 127 6.58 6.07 0.23
N PHE A 128 7.52 5.28 -0.27
CA PHE A 128 7.26 3.88 -0.60
C PHE A 128 6.94 3.01 0.63
N ILE A 129 7.58 3.27 1.77
CA ILE A 129 7.26 2.62 3.04
C ILE A 129 5.82 2.97 3.49
N LEU A 130 5.41 4.24 3.42
CA LEU A 130 4.03 4.64 3.74
C LEU A 130 3.01 4.05 2.75
N TYR A 131 3.36 3.96 1.47
CA TYR A 131 2.56 3.24 0.48
C TYR A 131 2.34 1.78 0.88
N THR A 132 3.41 1.10 1.31
CA THR A 132 3.41 -0.29 1.76
C THR A 132 2.61 -0.48 3.04
N LEU A 133 2.80 0.39 4.04
CA LEU A 133 1.98 0.42 5.26
C LEU A 133 0.49 0.57 4.93
N GLY A 134 0.15 1.39 3.92
CA GLY A 134 -1.23 1.54 3.44
C GLY A 134 -1.83 0.28 2.78
N LYS A 135 -1.02 -0.75 2.47
CA LYS A 135 -1.49 -2.06 1.99
C LYS A 135 -1.83 -3.03 3.11
N VAL A 136 -1.31 -2.79 4.33
CA VAL A 136 -1.53 -3.66 5.48
C VAL A 136 -3.01 -3.63 5.90
N LYS A 137 -3.62 -4.81 6.00
CA LYS A 137 -5.01 -5.01 6.41
C LYS A 137 -5.10 -5.52 7.86
N SER A 138 -4.74 -4.64 8.80
CA SER A 138 -4.80 -4.92 10.24
C SER A 138 -5.10 -3.64 11.04
N PRO A 139 -5.93 -3.70 12.11
CA PRO A 139 -6.15 -2.57 13.01
C PRO A 139 -4.87 -2.09 13.70
N LYS A 140 -3.85 -2.96 13.83
CA LYS A 140 -2.53 -2.60 14.38
C LYS A 140 -1.82 -1.51 13.59
N ILE A 141 -2.27 -1.19 12.36
CA ILE A 141 -1.72 -0.10 11.53
C ILE A 141 -1.83 1.27 12.22
N LEU A 142 -2.70 1.40 13.22
CA LEU A 142 -2.79 2.57 14.09
C LEU A 142 -1.43 3.00 14.67
N GLN A 143 -0.52 2.06 14.91
CA GLN A 143 0.84 2.35 15.40
C GLN A 143 1.65 3.25 14.44
N ALA A 144 1.36 3.20 13.14
CA ALA A 144 2.01 4.01 12.12
C ALA A 144 1.30 5.35 11.85
N ALA A 145 0.24 5.68 12.59
CA ALA A 145 -0.57 6.87 12.36
C ALA A 145 0.22 8.18 12.47
N SER A 146 1.10 8.31 13.48
CA SER A 146 1.94 9.50 13.65
C SER A 146 2.87 9.73 12.46
N LEU A 147 3.50 8.68 11.94
CA LEU A 147 4.37 8.78 10.77
C LEU A 147 3.62 9.33 9.56
N ALA A 148 2.39 8.85 9.31
CA ALA A 148 1.57 9.34 8.20
C ALA A 148 1.07 10.77 8.43
N LEU A 149 0.71 11.15 9.67
CA LEU A 149 0.28 12.52 10.00
C LEU A 149 1.41 13.54 9.83
N ASP A 150 2.63 13.18 10.21
CA ASP A 150 3.81 14.03 10.05
C ASP A 150 4.21 14.14 8.58
N ALA A 151 4.29 13.00 7.88
CA ALA A 151 4.64 12.96 6.47
C ALA A 151 3.64 13.70 5.56
N ALA A 152 2.36 13.74 5.94
CA ALA A 152 1.32 14.48 5.23
C ALA A 152 1.51 16.01 5.28
N GLN A 153 2.52 16.49 6.02
CA GLN A 153 2.95 17.90 6.10
C GLN A 153 4.28 18.17 5.41
N SER A 154 4.92 17.15 4.87
CA SER A 154 6.26 17.26 4.28
C SER A 154 6.36 18.39 3.24
N PRO A 155 7.48 19.11 3.14
CA PRO A 155 7.68 19.98 1.98
C PRO A 155 7.75 19.19 0.67
N ASP A 156 8.18 17.93 0.73
CA ASP A 156 8.19 17.03 -0.42
C ASP A 156 6.78 16.59 -0.82
N ARG A 157 6.44 16.84 -2.08
CA ARG A 157 5.11 16.62 -2.64
C ARG A 157 4.76 15.13 -2.68
N GLU A 158 5.70 14.26 -3.04
CA GLU A 158 5.42 12.83 -3.21
C GLU A 158 5.18 12.14 -1.87
N LEU A 159 5.99 12.49 -0.87
CA LEU A 159 5.81 12.04 0.51
C LEU A 159 4.48 12.55 1.08
N ARG A 160 4.11 13.83 0.88
CA ARG A 160 2.80 14.33 1.29
C ARG A 160 1.64 13.62 0.61
N ASP A 161 1.70 13.44 -0.70
CA ASP A 161 0.64 12.77 -1.47
C ASP A 161 0.41 11.36 -0.93
N THR A 162 1.51 10.62 -0.76
CA THR A 162 1.48 9.24 -0.31
C THR A 162 1.00 9.12 1.13
N ALA A 163 1.45 10.01 2.02
CA ALA A 163 1.00 10.07 3.40
C ALA A 163 -0.49 10.44 3.53
N THR A 164 -0.95 11.44 2.75
CA THR A 164 -2.36 11.82 2.68
C THR A 164 -3.24 10.66 2.23
N ARG A 165 -2.76 9.87 1.26
CA ARG A 165 -3.41 8.61 0.85
C ARG A 165 -3.36 7.55 1.95
N ALA A 166 -2.23 7.41 2.66
CA ALA A 166 -2.03 6.43 3.71
C ALA A 166 -3.03 6.61 4.86
N LEU A 167 -3.30 7.86 5.29
CA LEU A 167 -4.33 8.17 6.29
C LEU A 167 -5.69 7.57 5.91
N GLY A 168 -6.13 7.77 4.66
CA GLY A 168 -7.37 7.18 4.15
C GLY A 168 -7.30 5.66 4.00
N LYS A 169 -6.11 5.08 3.79
CA LYS A 169 -5.94 3.62 3.72
C LYS A 169 -5.97 2.95 5.09
N PHE A 170 -5.43 3.61 6.11
CA PHE A 170 -5.41 3.10 7.48
C PHE A 170 -6.82 2.95 8.03
N VAL A 171 -7.70 3.93 7.80
CA VAL A 171 -9.11 3.87 8.25
C VAL A 171 -9.94 2.76 7.59
N GLU A 172 -9.49 2.19 6.46
CA GLU A 172 -10.11 0.98 5.88
C GLU A 172 -9.87 -0.26 6.75
N SER A 173 -8.79 -0.24 7.55
CA SER A 173 -8.31 -1.36 8.36
C SER A 173 -8.55 -1.16 9.86
N ILE A 174 -8.94 0.05 10.28
CA ILE A 174 -9.17 0.42 11.69
C ILE A 174 -10.69 0.51 11.92
N PRO A 175 -11.26 -0.29 12.82
CA PRO A 175 -12.64 -0.12 13.28
C PRO A 175 -12.86 1.27 13.91
N PRO A 176 -14.01 1.94 13.70
CA PRO A 176 -14.28 3.26 14.27
C PRO A 176 -14.10 3.36 15.78
N GLU A 177 -14.42 2.30 16.51
CA GLU A 177 -14.28 2.19 17.97
C GLU A 177 -12.82 2.18 18.45
N ASP A 178 -11.88 1.77 17.59
CA ASP A 178 -10.45 1.69 17.90
C ASP A 178 -9.72 3.01 17.61
N LEU A 179 -10.32 3.92 16.84
CA LEU A 179 -9.75 5.22 16.52
C LEU A 179 -10.19 6.26 17.56
N SER A 180 -9.28 6.63 18.47
CA SER A 180 -9.58 7.63 19.50
C SER A 180 -10.08 8.95 18.90
N ASN A 181 -10.97 9.65 19.61
CA ASN A 181 -11.51 10.93 19.16
C ASN A 181 -10.43 11.96 18.84
N GLU A 182 -9.35 11.97 19.63
CA GLU A 182 -8.18 12.83 19.41
C GLU A 182 -7.50 12.50 18.06
N LEU A 183 -7.18 11.23 17.83
CA LEU A 183 -6.49 10.83 16.60
C LEU A 183 -7.39 11.00 15.36
N ARG A 184 -8.70 10.74 15.51
CA ARG A 184 -9.73 11.01 14.50
C ARG A 184 -9.80 12.49 14.14
N ALA A 185 -9.70 13.37 15.13
CA ALA A 185 -9.63 14.83 14.92
C ALA A 185 -8.35 15.22 14.18
N GLN A 186 -7.19 14.66 14.56
CA GLN A 186 -5.91 14.91 13.87
C GLN A 186 -5.95 14.46 12.40
N PHE A 187 -6.55 13.30 12.10
CA PHE A 187 -6.74 12.83 10.73
C PHE A 187 -7.60 13.82 9.94
N ARG A 188 -8.73 14.24 10.51
CA ARG A 188 -9.63 15.22 9.88
C ARG A 188 -8.91 16.55 9.63
N GLU A 189 -8.23 17.10 10.62
CA GLU A 189 -7.50 18.37 10.50
C GLU A 189 -6.42 18.28 9.42
N ARG A 190 -5.60 17.22 9.45
CA ARG A 190 -4.54 17.03 8.47
C ARG A 190 -5.07 16.92 7.05
N LEU A 191 -6.11 16.11 6.86
CA LEU A 191 -6.76 16.00 5.56
C LEU A 191 -7.38 17.34 5.15
N HIS A 192 -7.94 18.12 6.10
CA HIS A 192 -8.64 19.37 5.80
C HIS A 192 -7.66 20.41 5.28
N ASN A 193 -6.51 20.53 5.94
CA ASN A 193 -5.41 21.39 5.49
C ASN A 193 -4.95 21.01 4.08
N ASN A 194 -4.88 19.71 3.77
CA ASN A 194 -4.47 19.21 2.46
C ASN A 194 -5.52 19.39 1.35
N LEU A 195 -6.76 19.80 1.67
CA LEU A 195 -7.75 20.24 0.67
C LEU A 195 -7.34 21.54 -0.02
N SER A 196 -6.47 22.34 0.59
CA SER A 196 -5.95 23.61 0.05
C SER A 196 -4.53 23.47 -0.50
N ASP A 197 -4.01 22.25 -0.64
CA ASP A 197 -2.64 22.01 -1.12
C ASP A 197 -2.44 22.55 -2.55
N PRO A 198 -1.28 23.16 -2.88
CA PRO A 198 -1.01 23.63 -4.24
C PRO A 198 -1.06 22.51 -5.29
N SER A 199 -0.71 21.27 -4.91
CA SER A 199 -0.79 20.10 -5.77
C SER A 199 -2.22 19.55 -5.87
N ALA A 200 -2.76 19.50 -7.08
CA ALA A 200 -4.04 18.86 -7.36
C ALA A 200 -4.06 17.38 -6.96
N SER A 201 -2.93 16.67 -7.01
CA SER A 201 -2.86 15.27 -6.61
C SER A 201 -3.13 15.12 -5.11
N VAL A 202 -2.53 15.99 -4.29
CA VAL A 202 -2.66 15.99 -2.83
C VAL A 202 -4.09 16.36 -2.44
N ARG A 203 -4.67 17.40 -3.05
CA ARG A 203 -6.08 17.75 -2.84
C ARG A 203 -7.02 16.58 -3.19
N ALA A 204 -6.78 15.90 -4.30
CA ALA A 204 -7.56 14.72 -4.68
C ALA A 204 -7.39 13.58 -3.67
N LYS A 205 -6.17 13.33 -3.15
CA LYS A 205 -5.95 12.36 -2.07
C LYS A 205 -6.67 12.77 -0.79
N ALA A 206 -6.67 14.05 -0.44
CA ALA A 206 -7.33 14.57 0.75
C ALA A 206 -8.84 14.31 0.70
N ILE A 207 -9.51 14.68 -0.40
CA ILE A 207 -10.94 14.40 -0.61
C ILE A 207 -11.22 12.90 -0.55
N ARG A 208 -10.46 12.09 -1.29
CA ARG A 208 -10.64 10.63 -1.28
C ARG A 208 -10.49 10.05 0.12
N SER A 209 -9.47 10.47 0.86
CA SER A 209 -9.21 9.99 2.21
C SER A 209 -10.30 10.44 3.18
N PHE A 210 -10.81 11.66 3.07
CA PHE A 210 -12.00 12.12 3.81
C PHE A 210 -13.23 11.29 3.52
N GLY A 211 -13.50 11.02 2.24
CA GLY A 211 -14.60 10.16 1.82
C GLY A 211 -14.51 8.77 2.44
N LYS A 212 -13.29 8.24 2.62
CA LYS A 212 -13.10 6.97 3.35
C LYS A 212 -13.38 7.09 4.84
N LEU A 213 -13.00 8.19 5.51
CA LEU A 213 -13.42 8.39 6.89
C LEU A 213 -14.96 8.34 6.99
N ALA A 214 -15.68 8.97 6.05
CA ALA A 214 -17.15 8.88 6.00
C ALA A 214 -17.64 7.45 5.79
N LYS A 215 -17.14 6.80 4.71
CA LYS A 215 -17.51 5.43 4.29
C LYS A 215 -17.33 4.39 5.39
N TYR A 216 -16.22 4.46 6.11
CA TYR A 216 -15.86 3.49 7.13
C TYR A 216 -16.32 3.88 8.53
N GLY A 217 -17.19 4.89 8.68
CA GLY A 217 -17.85 5.20 9.96
C GLY A 217 -17.04 6.08 10.92
N HIS A 218 -15.97 6.72 10.46
CA HIS A 218 -15.10 7.59 11.26
C HIS A 218 -15.57 9.05 11.32
N LEU A 219 -16.65 9.41 10.63
CA LEU A 219 -17.28 10.74 10.69
C LEU A 219 -18.67 10.67 11.32
N THR A 220 -18.94 11.59 12.23
CA THR A 220 -20.26 11.90 12.79
C THR A 220 -21.14 12.58 11.74
N ALA A 221 -22.46 12.64 11.97
CA ALA A 221 -23.38 13.28 11.03
C ALA A 221 -23.04 14.76 10.71
N PRO A 222 -22.70 15.63 11.69
CA PRO A 222 -22.24 16.98 11.39
C PRO A 222 -20.97 17.03 10.55
N GLU A 223 -20.02 16.12 10.81
CA GLU A 223 -18.76 16.08 10.06
C GLU A 223 -18.96 15.58 8.61
N ARG A 224 -19.93 14.68 8.38
CA ARG A 224 -20.34 14.26 7.03
C ARG A 224 -20.99 15.41 6.27
N ALA A 225 -21.88 16.17 6.91
CA ALA A 225 -22.47 17.37 6.31
C ALA A 225 -21.39 18.41 5.92
N GLN A 226 -20.37 18.60 6.77
CA GLN A 226 -19.24 19.47 6.44
C GLN A 226 -18.45 18.96 5.23
N LEU A 227 -18.23 17.65 5.14
CA LEU A 227 -17.57 17.05 3.97
C LEU A 227 -18.43 17.19 2.70
N GLN A 228 -19.76 17.06 2.81
CA GLN A 228 -20.67 17.29 1.69
C GLN A 228 -20.49 18.70 1.11
N VAL A 229 -20.46 19.74 1.97
CA VAL A 229 -20.21 21.13 1.55
C VAL A 229 -18.85 21.27 0.87
N VAL A 230 -17.79 20.68 1.43
CA VAL A 230 -16.45 20.67 0.82
C VAL A 230 -16.48 20.07 -0.58
N CYS A 231 -17.15 18.92 -0.76
CA CYS A 231 -17.25 18.26 -2.06
C CYS A 231 -18.09 19.08 -3.05
N GLN A 232 -19.23 19.63 -2.63
CA GLN A 232 -20.07 20.48 -3.48
C GLN A 232 -19.34 21.72 -3.99
N ARG A 233 -18.55 22.36 -3.12
CA ARG A 233 -17.67 23.48 -3.48
C ARG A 233 -16.57 23.06 -4.44
N ALA A 234 -15.93 21.91 -4.21
CA ALA A 234 -14.93 21.40 -5.16
C ALA A 234 -15.53 21.19 -6.56
N LEU A 235 -16.82 20.83 -6.64
CA LEU A 235 -17.58 20.65 -7.88
C LEU A 235 -18.16 21.94 -8.48
N GLY A 236 -18.21 23.04 -7.73
CA GLY A 236 -18.93 24.27 -8.13
C GLY A 236 -20.44 24.06 -8.25
N THR A 237 -20.98 23.19 -7.41
CA THR A 237 -22.43 22.89 -7.35
C THR A 237 -23.12 23.64 -6.20
N ASP A 238 -22.35 24.40 -5.42
CA ASP A 238 -22.86 25.37 -4.46
C ASP A 238 -23.16 26.71 -5.14
N GLU A 239 -23.74 27.64 -4.37
CA GLU A 239 -24.09 28.98 -4.86
C GLU A 239 -22.86 29.88 -5.10
N GLN A 240 -21.68 29.43 -4.64
CA GLN A 240 -20.41 30.12 -4.83
C GLN A 240 -19.83 29.62 -6.16
N THR A 241 -19.72 30.50 -7.15
CA THR A 241 -19.30 30.15 -8.53
C THR A 241 -17.82 29.77 -8.68
N GLU A 242 -17.23 29.12 -7.67
CA GLU A 242 -15.84 28.67 -7.62
C GLU A 242 -15.78 27.14 -7.54
N TRP A 243 -14.85 26.52 -8.26
CA TRP A 243 -14.62 25.07 -8.22
C TRP A 243 -13.13 24.74 -8.32
N ASP A 244 -12.76 23.52 -7.92
CA ASP A 244 -11.39 23.07 -8.11
C ASP A 244 -11.13 22.86 -9.61
N ARG A 245 -10.13 23.54 -10.17
CA ARG A 245 -9.81 23.48 -11.61
C ARG A 245 -9.39 22.08 -12.07
N ALA A 246 -8.83 21.26 -11.18
CA ALA A 246 -8.36 19.92 -11.53
C ALA A 246 -9.51 18.90 -11.54
N PHE A 247 -9.73 18.29 -12.70
CA PHE A 247 -10.75 17.25 -12.86
C PHE A 247 -10.57 16.09 -11.88
N ILE A 248 -9.33 15.70 -11.57
CA ILE A 248 -9.08 14.62 -10.62
C ILE A 248 -9.64 14.92 -9.22
N VAL A 249 -9.63 16.18 -8.78
CA VAL A 249 -10.17 16.57 -7.48
C VAL A 249 -11.69 16.47 -7.50
N ARG A 250 -12.32 16.98 -8.57
CA ARG A 250 -13.76 16.89 -8.79
C ARG A 250 -14.25 15.44 -8.85
N LYS A 251 -13.54 14.58 -9.58
CA LYS A 251 -13.86 13.14 -9.63
C LYS A 251 -13.84 12.48 -8.24
N GLU A 252 -12.86 12.80 -7.39
CA GLU A 252 -12.86 12.27 -6.01
C GLU A 252 -13.98 12.87 -5.16
N ALA A 253 -14.39 14.12 -5.41
CA ALA A 253 -15.50 14.75 -4.72
C ALA A 253 -16.85 14.08 -5.06
N GLU A 254 -17.10 13.78 -6.34
CA GLU A 254 -18.29 13.00 -6.76
C GLU A 254 -18.35 11.62 -6.08
N GLU A 255 -17.21 10.94 -5.98
CA GLU A 255 -17.14 9.65 -5.30
C GLU A 255 -17.35 9.79 -3.78
N ALA A 256 -16.77 10.82 -3.16
CA ALA A 256 -16.91 11.08 -1.73
C ALA A 256 -18.36 11.43 -1.34
N LEU A 257 -19.11 12.12 -2.20
CA LEU A 257 -20.53 12.44 -2.02
C LEU A 257 -21.43 11.21 -1.88
N ARG A 258 -20.98 10.03 -2.32
CA ARG A 258 -21.73 8.77 -2.15
C ARG A 258 -21.75 8.28 -0.70
N TYR A 259 -20.94 8.87 0.18
CA TYR A 259 -20.73 8.42 1.56
C TYR A 259 -21.18 9.43 2.63
N VAL A 260 -21.70 10.59 2.21
CA VAL A 260 -22.13 11.69 3.10
C VAL A 260 -23.58 12.07 2.90
#